data_AF-A0AAJ1UL65-F1
#
_entry.id   AF-A0AAJ1UL65-F1
#
_cell.length_a   1.000
_cell.length_b   1.000
_cell.length_c   1.000
_cell.angle_alpha   90.00
_cell.angle_beta   90.00
_cell.angle_gamma   90.00
#
_symmetry.space_group_name_H-M   'P 1'
#
loop_
_entity.id
_entity.type
_entity.pdbx_description
1 polymer ?
#
loop_
_entity_poly.entity_id
_entity_poly.type
_entity_poly.pdbx_seq_one_letter_code
_entity_poly.pdbx_strand_id
1 'polypeptide(L)'
;RQHPEEIAALCDELGQLLHASGYDAAARSLLEDVRAVIDATAANYSSMHQDVTRGRRTEIGYLLGYACQHGQRLGLPLPRLGTLLARLQAHLRQRGLPDR
;
A
#
# COMPACT_ATOMS: atom_id res chain seq x y z
N ARG A 1 -1.84 -12.40 13.19
CA ARG A 1 -0.76 -12.99 12.37
C ARG A 1 0.16 -11.86 11.96
N GLN A 2 1.45 -11.96 12.22
CA GLN A 2 2.43 -11.04 11.64
C GLN A 2 2.72 -11.52 10.21
N HIS A 3 2.80 -10.59 9.25
CA HIS A 3 2.99 -10.89 7.82
C HIS A 3 4.36 -10.36 7.32
N PRO A 4 5.49 -10.77 7.94
CA PRO A 4 6.78 -10.15 7.68
C PRO A 4 7.25 -10.30 6.24
N GLU A 5 6.98 -11.44 5.60
CA GLU A 5 7.33 -11.70 4.20
C GLU A 5 6.52 -10.85 3.22
N GLU A 6 5.21 -10.69 3.48
CA GLU A 6 4.34 -9.85 2.65
C GLU A 6 4.75 -8.38 2.77
N ILE A 7 5.06 -7.91 3.99
CA ILE A 7 5.56 -6.55 4.22
C ILE A 7 6.88 -6.31 3.50
N ALA A 8 7.86 -7.22 3.64
CA ALA A 8 9.16 -7.07 2.99
C ALA A 8 9.02 -7.02 1.46
N ALA A 9 8.20 -7.90 0.88
CA ALA A 9 8.00 -7.96 -0.56
C ALA A 9 7.26 -6.72 -1.12
N LEU A 10 6.34 -6.14 -0.35
CA LEU A 10 5.67 -4.88 -0.73
C LEU A 10 6.61 -3.68 -0.60
N CYS A 11 7.44 -3.64 0.44
CA CYS A 11 8.45 -2.59 0.62
C CYS A 11 9.52 -2.64 -0.48
N ASP A 12 9.87 -3.83 -0.98
CA ASP A 12 10.80 -3.98 -2.09
C ASP A 12 10.28 -3.29 -3.37
N GLU A 13 9.05 -3.59 -3.81
CA GLU A 13 8.44 -2.94 -4.98
C GLU A 13 8.21 -1.43 -4.78
N LEU A 14 7.81 -1.01 -3.57
CA LEU A 14 7.68 0.42 -3.25
C LEU A 14 9.04 1.12 -3.25
N GLY A 15 10.09 0.45 -2.78
CA GLY A 15 11.47 0.96 -2.81
C GLY A 15 11.95 1.16 -4.24
N GLN A 16 11.67 0.21 -5.13
CA GLN A 16 11.95 0.35 -6.56
C GLN A 16 11.21 1.55 -7.18
N LEU A 17 9.94 1.76 -6.82
CA LEU A 17 9.17 2.91 -7.29
C LEU A 17 9.74 4.24 -6.77
N LEU A 18 10.15 4.30 -5.50
CA LEU A 18 10.79 5.47 -4.90
C LEU A 18 12.13 5.78 -5.58
N HIS A 19 12.96 4.77 -5.80
CA HIS A 19 14.24 4.89 -6.50
C HIS A 19 14.05 5.41 -7.93
N ALA A 20 13.14 4.80 -8.71
CA ALA A 20 12.82 5.24 -10.07
C ALA A 20 12.23 6.67 -10.13
N SER A 21 11.72 7.17 -9.00
CA SER A 21 11.20 8.54 -8.86
C SER A 21 12.23 9.54 -8.29
N GLY A 22 13.48 9.12 -8.07
CA GLY A 22 14.56 9.99 -7.57
C GLY A 22 14.59 10.16 -6.03
N TYR A 23 13.90 9.30 -5.27
CA TYR A 23 13.83 9.37 -3.80
C TYR A 23 14.68 8.28 -3.13
N ASP A 24 15.97 8.25 -3.44
CA ASP A 24 16.90 7.20 -3.00
C ASP A 24 17.00 7.01 -1.48
N ALA A 25 16.98 8.11 -0.73
CA ALA A 25 17.06 8.05 0.73
C ALA A 25 15.85 7.34 1.33
N ALA A 26 14.65 7.70 0.87
CA ALA A 26 13.40 7.07 1.30
C ALA A 26 13.34 5.60 0.88
N ALA A 27 13.81 5.26 -0.33
CA ALA A 27 13.86 3.87 -0.79
C ALA A 27 14.70 2.97 0.12
N ARG A 28 15.85 3.48 0.62
CA ARG A 28 16.75 2.73 1.50
C ARG A 28 16.18 2.50 2.91
N SER A 29 15.49 3.49 3.49
CA SER A 29 14.96 3.41 4.85
C SER A 29 13.56 2.78 4.92
N LEU A 30 12.85 2.64 3.80
CA LEU A 30 11.43 2.31 3.77
C LEU A 30 11.03 1.11 4.64
N LEU A 31 11.76 -0.01 4.55
CA LEU A 31 11.40 -1.22 5.31
C LEU A 31 11.55 -1.01 6.83
N GLU A 32 12.58 -0.27 7.24
CA GLU A 32 12.79 0.08 8.65
C GLU A 32 11.70 1.03 9.14
N ASP A 33 11.42 2.08 8.37
CA ASP A 33 10.39 3.06 8.67
C ASP A 33 9.00 2.40 8.80
N VAL A 34 8.66 1.48 7.90
CA VAL A 34 7.40 0.72 7.95
C VAL A 34 7.32 -0.13 9.22
N ARG A 35 8.40 -0.82 9.61
CA ARG A 35 8.43 -1.62 10.84
C ARG A 35 8.29 -0.75 12.08
N ALA A 36 8.99 0.37 12.13
CA ALA A 36 8.90 1.32 13.24
C ALA A 36 7.46 1.85 13.42
N VAL A 37 6.77 2.17 12.32
CA VAL A 37 5.36 2.61 12.36
C VAL A 37 4.43 1.48 12.81
N ILE A 38 4.64 0.25 12.34
CA ILE A 38 3.86 -0.92 12.79
C ILE A 38 3.96 -1.07 14.32
N ASP A 39 5.18 -1.02 14.86
CA ASP A 39 5.40 -1.16 16.30
C ASP A 39 4.79 0.01 17.08
N ALA A 40 5.02 1.25 16.64
CA ALA A 40 4.51 2.45 17.29
C ALA A 40 2.97 2.55 17.28
N THR A 41 2.31 1.92 16.32
CA THR A 41 0.85 1.96 16.15
C THR A 41 0.18 0.61 16.39
N ALA A 42 0.84 -0.34 17.05
CA ALA A 42 0.37 -1.71 17.23
C ALA A 42 -1.01 -1.84 17.90
N ALA A 43 -1.39 -0.87 18.75
CA ALA A 43 -2.71 -0.81 19.41
C ALA A 43 -3.80 -0.09 18.59
N ASN A 44 -3.46 0.47 17.42
CA ASN A 44 -4.34 1.32 16.64
C ASN A 44 -4.94 0.60 15.43
N TYR A 45 -6.07 1.10 14.94
CA TYR A 45 -6.60 0.76 13.62
C TYR A 45 -6.25 1.85 12.61
N SER A 46 -5.78 1.45 11.42
CA SER A 46 -5.48 2.38 10.33
C SER A 46 -6.72 3.16 9.88
N SER A 47 -6.53 4.35 9.32
CA SER A 47 -7.64 5.19 8.80
C SER A 47 -8.52 4.43 7.81
N MET A 48 -7.89 3.76 6.82
CA MET A 48 -8.59 2.95 5.83
C MET A 48 -9.40 1.81 6.46
N HIS A 49 -8.89 1.15 7.50
CA HIS A 49 -9.65 0.14 8.22
C HIS A 49 -10.91 0.75 8.86
N GLN A 50 -10.78 1.91 9.48
CA GLN A 50 -11.91 2.60 10.09
C GLN A 50 -12.95 3.08 9.06
N ASP A 51 -12.53 3.48 7.86
CA ASP A 51 -13.47 3.84 6.78
C ASP A 51 -14.27 2.63 6.32
N VAL A 52 -13.62 1.48 6.13
CA VAL A 52 -14.29 0.24 5.76
C VAL A 52 -15.30 -0.20 6.84
N THR A 53 -14.91 -0.18 8.12
CA THR A 53 -15.82 -0.60 9.19
C THR A 53 -16.99 0.37 9.41
N ARG A 54 -16.83 1.64 9.04
CA ARG A 54 -17.90 2.66 9.09
C ARG A 54 -18.70 2.77 7.79
N GLY A 55 -18.45 1.91 6.80
CA GLY A 55 -19.15 1.96 5.51
C GLY A 55 -18.87 3.22 4.69
N ARG A 56 -17.72 3.85 4.89
CA ARG A 56 -17.31 5.06 4.16
C ARG A 56 -16.41 4.72 2.98
N ARG A 57 -16.38 5.62 1.99
CA ARG A 57 -15.42 5.57 0.89
C ARG A 57 -13.99 5.67 1.45
N THR A 58 -13.07 4.90 0.87
CA THR A 58 -11.65 4.94 1.20
C THR A 58 -10.87 5.82 0.21
N GLU A 59 -9.65 6.20 0.55
CA GLU A 59 -8.73 6.94 -0.32
C GLU A 59 -7.86 6.03 -1.22
N ILE A 60 -8.28 4.78 -1.45
CA ILE A 60 -7.48 3.77 -2.17
C ILE A 60 -6.98 4.25 -3.54
N GLY A 61 -7.78 5.04 -4.28
CA GLY A 61 -7.41 5.58 -5.59
C GLY A 61 -6.24 6.55 -5.54
N TYR A 62 -6.12 7.33 -4.46
CA TYR A 62 -5.05 8.32 -4.28
C TYR A 62 -3.79 7.73 -3.62
N LEU A 63 -3.92 6.58 -2.96
CA LEU A 63 -2.81 5.90 -2.29
C LEU A 63 -2.23 4.80 -3.19
N LEU A 64 -2.71 3.57 -3.04
CA LEU A 64 -2.16 2.41 -3.75
C LEU A 64 -2.49 2.46 -5.26
N GLY A 65 -3.65 3.00 -5.62
CA GLY A 65 -4.02 3.24 -7.02
C GLY A 65 -3.04 4.19 -7.72
N TYR A 66 -2.71 5.31 -7.08
CA TYR A 66 -1.74 6.26 -7.59
C TYR A 66 -0.34 5.64 -7.72
N ALA A 67 0.13 4.91 -6.71
CA ALA A 67 1.44 4.25 -6.76
C ALA A 67 1.56 3.27 -7.94
N CYS A 68 0.55 2.42 -8.14
CA CYS A 68 0.52 1.49 -9.28
C CYS A 68 0.47 2.23 -10.62
N GLN A 69 -0.34 3.28 -10.73
CA GLN A 69 -0.43 4.11 -11.94
C GLN A 69 0.90 4.82 -12.22
N HIS A 70 1.58 5.31 -11.20
CA HIS A 70 2.88 5.97 -11.34
C HIS A 70 3.95 4.99 -11.83
N GLY A 71 4.02 3.78 -11.26
CA GLY A 71 4.90 2.71 -11.77
C GLY A 71 4.65 2.39 -13.24
N GLN A 72 3.38 2.28 -13.63
CA GLN A 72 3.01 2.07 -15.04
C GLN A 72 3.52 3.20 -15.96
N ARG A 73 3.42 4.47 -15.54
CA ARG A 73 3.93 5.62 -16.32
C ARG A 73 5.45 5.60 -16.47
N LEU A 74 6.17 5.09 -15.48
CA LEU A 74 7.62 4.92 -15.51
C LEU A 74 8.06 3.66 -16.27
N GLY A 75 7.13 2.81 -16.71
CA GLY A 75 7.45 1.51 -17.31
C GLY A 75 7.99 0.50 -16.30
N LEU A 76 7.75 0.71 -15.00
CA LEU A 76 8.22 -0.14 -13.90
C LEU A 76 7.13 -1.17 -13.55
N PRO A 77 7.39 -2.48 -13.70
CA PRO A 77 6.44 -3.51 -13.30
C PRO A 77 6.32 -3.60 -11.77
N LEU A 78 5.10 -3.48 -11.25
CA LEU A 78 4.77 -3.59 -9.81
C LEU A 78 3.73 -4.68 -9.55
N PRO A 79 4.01 -5.96 -9.87
CA PRO A 79 3.01 -7.04 -9.83
C PRO A 79 2.46 -7.34 -8.44
N ARG A 80 3.26 -7.24 -7.37
CA ARG A 80 2.79 -7.50 -6.00
C ARG A 80 1.90 -6.38 -5.50
N LEU A 81 2.26 -5.12 -5.76
CA LEU A 81 1.41 -3.97 -5.44
C LEU A 81 0.12 -4.00 -6.25
N GLY A 82 0.19 -4.34 -7.54
CA GLY A 82 -1.00 -4.51 -8.38
C GLY A 82 -1.92 -5.64 -7.87
N THR A 83 -1.35 -6.76 -7.42
CA THR A 83 -2.11 -7.86 -6.82
C THR A 83 -2.77 -7.45 -5.50
N LEU A 84 -2.06 -6.70 -4.65
CA LEU A 84 -2.60 -6.15 -3.41
C LEU A 84 -3.77 -5.20 -3.70
N LEU A 85 -3.61 -4.29 -4.67
CA LEU A 85 -4.64 -3.36 -5.10
C LEU A 85 -5.89 -4.11 -5.58
N ALA A 86 -5.72 -5.12 -6.44
CA ALA A 86 -6.83 -5.91 -6.96
C ALA A 86 -7.59 -6.65 -5.85
N ARG A 87 -6.87 -7.27 -4.90
CA ARG A 87 -7.46 -7.93 -3.72
C ARG A 87 -8.25 -6.95 -2.86
N LEU A 88 -7.71 -5.74 -2.64
CA LEU A 88 -8.36 -4.71 -1.84
C LEU A 88 -9.62 -4.15 -2.54
N GLN A 89 -9.57 -3.90 -3.85
CA GLN A 89 -10.74 -3.49 -4.64
C GLN A 89 -11.84 -4.55 -4.63
N ALA A 90 -11.48 -5.83 -4.74
CA ALA A 90 -12.44 -6.92 -4.59
C ALA A 90 -13.07 -6.95 -3.19
N HIS A 91 -12.26 -6.74 -2.14
CA HIS A 91 -12.72 -6.70 -0.75
C HIS A 91 -13.72 -5.57 -0.49
N LEU A 92 -13.51 -4.39 -1.09
CA LEU A 92 -14.42 -3.24 -1.01
C LEU A 92 -15.73 -3.52 -1.74
N ARG A 93 -15.68 -4.06 -2.96
CA ARG A 93 -16.86 -4.44 -3.75
C ARG A 93 -17.73 -5.47 -3.04
N GLN A 94 -17.12 -6.47 -2.40
CA GLN A 94 -17.84 -7.49 -1.60
C GLN A 94 -18.62 -6.89 -0.43
N ARG A 95 -18.27 -5.68 0.02
CA ARG A 95 -18.93 -4.94 1.11
C ARG A 95 -19.86 -3.83 0.61
N GLY A 96 -20.05 -3.71 -0.71
CA GLY A 96 -20.83 -2.62 -1.31
C GLY A 96 -20.17 -1.24 -1.18
N LEU A 97 -18.86 -1.19 -0.94
CA LEU A 97 -18.10 0.06 -0.83
C LEU A 97 -17.48 0.47 -2.17
N PRO A 98 -17.27 1.78 -2.42
CA PRO A 98 -16.53 2.25 -3.58
C PRO A 98 -15.09 1.70 -3.59
N ASP A 99 -14.62 1.25 -4.75
CA ASP A 99 -13.30 0.64 -4.99
C ASP A 99 -12.28 1.61 -5.61
N ARG A 100 -12.62 2.90 -5.65
CA ARG A 100 -11.84 4.03 -6.16
C ARG A 100 -12.20 5.32 -5.44
#